data_AF-A0A7W9CV66-F1
#
_entry.id   AF-A0A7W9CV66-F1
#
_cell.length_a   1.000
_cell.length_b   1.000
_cell.length_c   1.000
_cell.angle_alpha   90.00
_cell.angle_beta   90.00
_cell.angle_gamma   90.00
#
_symmetry.space_group_name_H-M   'P 1'
#
loop_
_entity.id
_entity.type
_entity.pdbx_description
1 polymer ?
#
loop_
_entity_poly.entity_id
_entity_poly.type
_entity_poly.pdbx_seq_one_letter_code
_entity_poly.pdbx_strand_id
1 'polypeptide(L)'
;MNPFLSLGLEQMRLALAAQEVIAHRLAALASPGAFATAEYEKMIVEKMFAPAEAMAAVIAASVKGPLSVVETSRVVTGAYGKRIRANRRRLRRRARSAA
;
A
#
# COMPACT_ATOMS: atom_id res chain seq x y z
N MET A 1 23.99 -11.34 -5.94
CA MET A 1 22.84 -11.72 -5.10
C MET A 1 21.69 -12.11 -6.00
N ASN A 2 20.99 -13.22 -5.74
CA ASN A 2 19.88 -13.68 -6.60
C ASN A 2 18.75 -12.60 -6.61
N PRO A 3 18.34 -12.09 -7.78
CA PRO A 3 17.36 -11.00 -7.88
C PRO A 3 16.02 -11.35 -7.23
N PHE A 4 15.59 -12.61 -7.30
CA PHE A 4 14.36 -13.07 -6.67
C PHE A 4 14.42 -13.06 -5.14
N LEU A 5 15.58 -13.37 -4.54
CA LEU A 5 15.76 -13.28 -3.09
C LEU A 5 15.65 -11.81 -2.62
N SER A 6 16.26 -10.89 -3.36
CA SER A 6 16.16 -9.45 -3.03
C SER A 6 14.72 -8.93 -3.12
N LEU A 7 14.00 -9.32 -4.19
CA LEU A 7 12.59 -8.97 -4.38
C LEU A 7 11.72 -9.57 -3.27
N GLY A 8 11.94 -10.84 -2.92
CA GLY A 8 11.22 -11.50 -1.84
C GLY A 8 11.39 -10.78 -0.50
N LEU A 9 12.61 -10.38 -0.16
CA LEU A 9 12.87 -9.60 1.07
C LEU A 9 12.21 -8.22 1.04
N GLU A 10 12.20 -7.53 -0.11
CA GLU A 10 11.48 -6.26 -0.28
C GLU A 10 9.97 -6.44 -0.07
N GLN A 11 9.39 -7.49 -0.66
CA GLN A 11 7.97 -7.81 -0.52
C GLN A 11 7.60 -8.24 0.91
N MET A 12 8.46 -9.00 1.59
CA MET A 12 8.26 -9.35 3.00
C MET A 12 8.24 -8.10 3.89
N ARG A 13 9.20 -7.18 3.71
CA ARG A 13 9.23 -5.91 4.44
C ARG A 13 7.96 -5.09 4.18
N LEU A 14 7.50 -5.08 2.94
CA LEU A 14 6.26 -4.41 2.58
C LEU A 14 5.04 -5.05 3.24
N ALA A 15 4.97 -6.39 3.27
CA ALA A 15 3.90 -7.13 3.92
C ALA A 15 3.84 -6.84 5.42
N LEU A 16 4.99 -6.80 6.10
CA LEU A 16 5.07 -6.40 7.51
C LEU A 16 4.57 -4.96 7.72
N ALA A 17 4.96 -4.02 6.87
CA ALA A 17 4.45 -2.65 6.94
C ALA A 17 2.93 -2.56 6.67
N ALA A 18 2.37 -3.47 5.86
CA ALA A 18 0.94 -3.55 5.61
C ALA A 18 0.17 -4.00 6.86
N GLN A 19 0.75 -4.84 7.72
CA GLN A 19 0.11 -5.27 8.97
C GLN A 19 -0.20 -4.08 9.89
N GLU A 20 0.65 -3.06 9.94
CA GLU A 20 0.37 -1.84 10.73
C GLU A 20 -0.86 -1.08 10.19
N VAL A 21 -1.05 -1.04 8.87
CA VAL A 21 -2.24 -0.41 8.25
C VAL A 21 -3.49 -1.21 8.61
N ILE A 22 -3.42 -2.53 8.57
CA ILE A 22 -4.54 -3.42 8.96
C ILE A 22 -4.89 -3.21 10.43
N ALA A 23 -3.91 -3.24 11.33
CA ALA A 23 -4.13 -3.04 12.76
C ALA A 23 -4.80 -1.70 13.06
N HIS A 24 -4.33 -0.61 12.43
CA HIS A 24 -4.95 0.71 12.59
C HIS A 24 -6.38 0.78 12.03
N ARG A 25 -6.68 0.06 10.95
CA ARG A 25 -8.04 -0.02 10.39
C ARG A 25 -8.98 -0.80 11.28
N LEU A 26 -8.52 -1.92 11.84
CA LEU A 26 -9.29 -2.68 12.81
C LEU A 26 -9.61 -1.84 14.05
N ALA A 27 -8.61 -1.10 14.56
CA ALA A 27 -8.84 -0.16 15.66
C ALA A 27 -9.86 0.94 15.27
N ALA A 28 -9.81 1.44 14.04
CA ALA A 28 -10.75 2.44 13.57
C ALA A 28 -12.18 1.91 13.41
N LEU A 29 -12.34 0.69 12.91
CA LEU A 29 -13.63 0.03 12.74
C LEU A 29 -14.24 -0.41 14.08
N ALA A 30 -13.42 -0.68 15.08
CA ALA A 30 -13.88 -1.00 16.45
C ALA A 30 -14.44 0.24 17.18
N SER A 31 -14.14 1.46 16.70
CA SER A 31 -14.69 2.69 17.25
C SER A 31 -16.07 2.98 16.63
N PRO A 32 -17.15 3.07 17.42
CA PRO A 32 -18.47 3.42 16.89
C PRO A 32 -18.51 4.88 16.43
N GLY A 33 -19.22 5.14 15.32
CA GLY A 33 -19.54 6.50 14.86
C GLY A 33 -19.04 6.82 13.44
N ALA A 34 -19.19 8.10 13.05
CA ALA A 34 -18.89 8.60 11.69
C ALA A 34 -17.44 8.32 11.22
N PHE A 35 -16.53 8.07 12.16
CA PHE A 35 -15.14 7.72 11.87
C PHE A 35 -14.98 6.38 11.16
N ALA A 36 -15.70 5.34 11.60
CA ALA A 36 -15.65 4.02 10.99
C ALA A 36 -16.19 4.05 9.56
N THR A 37 -17.31 4.76 9.33
CA THR A 37 -17.91 4.92 7.98
C THR A 37 -16.95 5.63 7.02
N ALA A 38 -16.35 6.75 7.44
CA ALA A 38 -15.41 7.49 6.60
C ALA A 38 -14.12 6.70 6.29
N GLU A 39 -13.68 5.80 7.19
CA GLU A 39 -12.57 4.89 6.89
C GLU A 39 -12.99 3.79 5.92
N TYR A 40 -14.17 3.22 6.08
CA TYR A 40 -14.72 2.19 5.20
C TYR A 40 -14.84 2.65 3.75
N GLU A 41 -15.42 3.83 3.52
CA GLU A 41 -15.54 4.42 2.19
C GLU A 41 -14.17 4.62 1.53
N LYS A 42 -13.19 5.12 2.29
CA LYS A 42 -11.81 5.26 1.80
C LYS A 42 -11.18 3.93 1.44
N MET A 43 -11.40 2.89 2.23
CA MET A 43 -10.88 1.55 1.93
C MET A 43 -11.41 1.02 0.60
N ILE A 44 -12.68 1.25 0.28
CA ILE A 44 -13.29 0.86 -0.99
C ILE A 44 -12.64 1.62 -2.14
N VAL A 45 -12.59 2.95 -2.03
CA VAL A 45 -11.96 3.83 -3.03
C VAL A 45 -10.52 3.40 -3.29
N GLU A 46 -9.75 3.14 -2.24
CA GLU A 46 -8.37 2.68 -2.38
C GLU A 46 -8.26 1.37 -3.17
N LYS A 47 -9.14 0.39 -2.97
CA LYS A 47 -9.13 -0.88 -3.72
C LYS A 47 -9.30 -0.67 -5.22
N MET A 48 -10.08 0.33 -5.63
CA MET A 48 -10.31 0.65 -7.05
C MET A 48 -9.10 1.31 -7.70
N PHE A 49 -8.45 2.23 -6.99
CA PHE A 49 -7.35 3.01 -7.56
C PHE A 49 -5.96 2.35 -7.46
N ALA A 50 -5.76 1.40 -6.54
CA ALA A 50 -4.43 0.77 -6.32
C ALA A 50 -3.93 -0.01 -7.55
N PRO A 51 -4.76 -0.87 -8.16
CA PRO A 51 -4.38 -1.57 -9.37
C PRO A 51 -4.09 -0.61 -10.52
N ALA A 52 -4.92 0.42 -10.70
CA ALA A 52 -4.75 1.43 -11.75
C ALA A 52 -3.42 2.19 -11.60
N GLU A 53 -3.06 2.61 -10.38
CA GLU A 53 -1.77 3.26 -10.12
C GLU A 53 -0.58 2.31 -10.36
N ALA A 54 -0.71 1.04 -9.98
CA ALA A 54 0.35 0.06 -10.22
C ALA A 54 0.54 -0.19 -11.72
N MET A 55 -0.55 -0.33 -12.48
CA MET A 55 -0.50 -0.47 -13.94
C MET A 55 0.10 0.77 -14.60
N ALA A 56 -0.33 1.98 -14.21
CA ALA A 56 0.23 3.22 -14.72
C ALA A 56 1.74 3.33 -14.43
N ALA A 57 2.19 2.91 -13.24
CA ALA A 57 3.61 2.89 -12.91
C ALA A 57 4.41 1.91 -13.78
N VAL A 58 3.85 0.73 -14.06
CA VAL A 58 4.47 -0.26 -14.97
C VAL A 58 4.57 0.30 -16.39
N ILE A 59 3.48 0.87 -16.92
CA ILE A 59 3.44 1.49 -18.26
C ILE A 59 4.49 2.61 -18.36
N ALA A 60 4.56 3.48 -17.35
CA ALA A 60 5.53 4.57 -17.32
C ALA A 60 6.98 4.04 -17.27
N ALA A 61 7.23 2.97 -16.52
CA ALA A 61 8.54 2.35 -16.44
C ALA A 61 8.95 1.63 -17.74
N SER A 62 7.98 1.10 -18.51
CA SER A 62 8.25 0.41 -19.77
C SER A 62 8.48 1.34 -20.98
N VAL A 63 8.34 2.67 -20.82
CA VAL A 63 8.60 3.63 -21.92
C VAL A 63 10.04 3.54 -22.44
N LYS A 64 10.99 3.14 -21.59
CA LYS A 64 12.41 2.98 -21.94
C LYS A 64 12.75 1.59 -22.52
N GLY A 65 11.76 0.71 -22.63
CA GLY A 65 11.95 -0.68 -23.10
C GLY A 65 11.17 -1.68 -22.25
N PRO A 66 11.08 -2.95 -22.72
CA PRO A 66 10.38 -4.01 -22.00
C PRO A 66 11.04 -4.28 -20.64
N LEU A 67 10.20 -4.46 -19.62
CA LEU A 67 10.65 -4.81 -18.28
C LEU A 67 10.72 -6.33 -18.11
N SER A 68 11.73 -6.82 -17.41
CA SER A 68 11.72 -8.19 -16.90
C SER A 68 10.62 -8.39 -15.85
N VAL A 69 10.32 -9.65 -15.54
CA VAL A 69 9.36 -10.01 -14.47
C VAL A 69 9.79 -9.43 -13.12
N VAL A 70 11.09 -9.42 -12.82
CA VAL A 70 11.62 -8.89 -11.55
C VAL A 70 11.46 -7.38 -11.50
N GLU A 71 11.78 -6.67 -12.58
CA GLU A 71 11.64 -5.20 -12.64
C GLU A 71 10.18 -4.77 -12.55
N THR A 72 9.29 -5.45 -13.29
CA THR A 72 7.84 -5.24 -13.20
C THR A 72 7.36 -5.44 -11.76
N SER A 73 7.79 -6.53 -11.10
CA SER A 73 7.42 -6.81 -9.72
C SER A 73 7.94 -5.75 -8.74
N ARG A 74 9.14 -5.21 -8.94
CA ARG A 74 9.66 -4.11 -8.13
C ARG A 74 8.87 -2.81 -8.32
N VAL A 75 8.50 -2.47 -9.55
CA VAL A 75 7.68 -1.28 -9.84
C VAL A 75 6.32 -1.40 -9.13
N VAL A 76 5.66 -2.55 -9.25
CA VAL A 76 4.39 -2.82 -8.55
C VAL A 76 4.56 -2.76 -7.03
N THR A 77 5.60 -3.41 -6.49
CA THR A 77 5.91 -3.38 -5.04
C THR A 77 6.15 -1.94 -4.55
N GLY A 78 6.83 -1.12 -5.35
CA GLY A 78 7.06 0.31 -5.06
C GLY A 78 5.77 1.13 -5.02
N ALA A 79 4.87 0.92 -5.99
CA ALA A 79 3.57 1.58 -6.05
C ALA A 79 2.71 1.27 -4.81
N TYR A 80 2.58 -0.02 -4.44
CA TYR A 80 1.90 -0.42 -3.21
C TYR A 80 2.60 0.10 -1.95
N GLY A 81 3.94 0.11 -1.94
CA GLY A 81 4.74 0.72 -0.87
C GLY A 81 4.42 2.18 -0.62
N LYS A 82 4.21 2.97 -1.67
CA LYS A 82 3.83 4.38 -1.55
C LYS A 82 2.48 4.51 -0.83
N ARG A 83 1.49 3.69 -1.19
CA ARG A 83 0.16 3.67 -0.56
C ARG A 83 0.20 3.22 0.89
N ILE A 84 0.88 2.12 1.20
CA ILE A 84 1.03 1.62 2.57
C ILE A 84 1.67 2.69 3.47
N ARG A 85 2.72 3.37 3.01
CA ARG A 85 3.34 4.47 3.76
C ARG A 85 2.39 5.66 3.97
N ALA A 86 1.63 6.04 2.94
CA ALA A 86 0.65 7.11 3.04
C ALA A 86 -0.47 6.78 4.04
N ASN A 87 -1.01 5.57 3.96
CA ASN A 87 -2.03 5.06 4.87
C ASN A 87 -1.54 5.00 6.31
N ARG A 88 -0.34 4.44 6.52
CA ARG A 88 0.27 4.42 7.85
C ARG A 88 0.41 5.82 8.45
N ARG A 89 0.92 6.79 7.69
CA ARG A 89 1.04 8.18 8.17
C ARG A 89 -0.31 8.78 8.52
N ARG A 90 -1.32 8.59 7.66
CA ARG A 90 -2.68 9.11 7.85
C ARG A 90 -3.33 8.51 9.09
N LEU A 91 -3.31 7.19 9.21
CA LEU A 91 -3.92 6.47 10.31
C LEU A 91 -3.23 6.75 11.63
N ARG A 92 -1.89 6.82 11.65
CA ARG A 92 -1.15 7.23 12.86
C ARG A 92 -1.47 8.66 13.30
N ARG A 93 -1.61 9.61 12.35
CA ARG A 93 -2.02 10.99 12.68
C ARG A 93 -3.42 11.01 13.29
N ARG A 94 -4.35 10.23 12.73
CA ARG A 94 -5.74 10.13 13.22
C ARG A 94 -5.85 9.46 14.58
N ALA A 95 -5.07 8.41 14.83
CA ALA A 95 -5.02 7.75 16.13
C ALA A 95 -4.56 8.71 17.24
N ARG A 96 -3.58 9.59 16.94
CA ARG A 96 -3.12 10.61 17.90
C ARG A 96 -4.12 11.73 18.14
N SER A 97 -4.97 12.07 17.17
CA SER A 97 -5.99 13.11 17.36
C SER A 97 -7.25 12.60 18.09
N ALA A 98 -7.38 11.30 18.28
CA ALA A 98 -8.51 10.66 18.96
C ALA A 98 -8.17 10.20 20.39
N ALA A 99 -6.91 10.35 20.82
CA ALA A 99 -6.42 10.10 22.17
C ALA A 99 -6.24 11.44 22.90
#